data_AF-W0J4R2-F1
#
_entry.id   AF-W0J4R2-F1
#
_cell.length_a   1.000
_cell.length_b   1.000
_cell.length_c   1.000
_cell.angle_alpha   90.00
_cell.angle_beta   90.00
_cell.angle_gamma   90.00
#
_symmetry.space_group_name_H-M   'P 1'
#
loop_
_entity.id
_entity.type
_entity.pdbx_description
1 polymer ?
#
loop_
_entity_poly.entity_id
_entity_poly.type
_entity_poly.pdbx_seq_one_letter_code
_entity_poly.pdbx_strand_id
1 'polypeptide(L)'
;MHEVKDTRRATVRIGYDGRVHKTFRGHQARERFEHEVKVLRHLEERGCDFVPKILEADPARLLLVTDNCGGRVDHLAPERIPEIFAELENYGVRHEDPFLRNITYRRSDGRFCIIDFEYATLLDGPHAGQSLKPPPPDA
;
A
#
# COMPACT_ATOMS: atom_id res chain seq x y z
N MET A 1 17.47 11.78 -2.29
CA MET A 1 16.38 12.59 -1.70
C MET A 1 15.82 11.79 -0.55
N HIS A 2 15.97 12.25 0.70
CA HIS A 2 15.38 11.57 1.85
C HIS A 2 13.95 12.08 2.04
N GLU A 3 12.98 11.36 1.51
CA GLU A 3 11.60 11.58 1.91
C GLU A 3 11.32 10.75 3.15
N VAL A 4 11.06 11.45 4.25
CA VAL A 4 10.57 10.84 5.48
C VAL A 4 9.12 11.28 5.67
N LYS A 5 8.17 10.37 5.45
CA LYS A 5 6.76 10.59 5.80
C LYS A 5 6.59 10.10 7.24
N ASP A 6 6.50 11.03 8.18
CA ASP A 6 6.30 10.71 9.59
C ASP A 6 4.88 11.04 10.02
N THR A 7 4.06 10.02 10.23
CA THR A 7 2.66 10.16 10.65
C THR A 7 2.44 9.47 11.99
N ARG A 8 1.35 9.77 12.71
CA ARG A 8 1.04 9.08 13.98
C ARG A 8 0.97 7.55 13.87
N ARG A 9 0.78 7.03 12.66
CA ARG A 9 0.55 5.61 12.36
C ARG A 9 1.75 4.87 11.76
N ALA A 10 2.66 5.58 11.10
CA ALA A 10 3.85 4.98 10.49
C ALA A 10 4.93 6.02 10.21
N THR A 11 6.18 5.56 10.22
CA THR A 11 7.34 6.28 9.71
C THR A 11 7.79 5.60 8.42
N VAL A 12 7.78 6.32 7.30
CA VAL A 12 8.27 5.83 6.00
C VAL A 12 9.55 6.56 5.65
N ARG A 13 10.59 5.84 5.23
CA ARG A 13 11.88 6.37 4.80
C ARG A 13 12.32 5.73 3.49
N ILE A 14 12.86 6.53 2.57
CA ILE A 14 13.50 6.00 1.35
C ILE A 14 15.02 5.94 1.60
N GLY A 15 15.59 4.73 1.49
CA GLY A 15 17.02 4.47 1.60
C GLY A 15 17.82 4.97 0.39
N TYR A 16 19.14 5.06 0.54
CA TYR A 16 20.03 5.43 -0.57
C TYR A 16 20.04 4.41 -1.71
N ASP A 17 19.73 3.15 -1.40
CA ASP A 17 19.52 2.06 -2.36
C ASP A 17 18.15 2.12 -3.06
N GLY A 18 17.35 3.15 -2.75
CA GLY A 18 16.01 3.36 -3.29
C GLY A 18 14.92 2.60 -2.55
N ARG A 19 15.23 1.70 -1.60
CA ARG A 19 14.22 0.89 -0.90
C ARG A 19 13.35 1.73 0.01
N VAL A 20 12.09 1.33 0.16
CA VAL A 20 11.14 2.02 1.03
C VAL A 20 11.02 1.23 2.33
N HIS A 21 11.34 1.87 3.45
CA HIS A 21 11.24 1.32 4.79
C HIS A 21 10.04 1.93 5.51
N LYS A 22 8.99 1.15 5.74
CA LYS A 22 7.80 1.52 6.51
C LYS A 22 7.84 0.85 7.88
N THR A 23 7.96 1.64 8.94
CA THR A 23 7.83 1.17 10.33
C THR A 23 6.46 1.55 10.87
N PHE A 24 5.69 0.58 11.34
CA PHE A 24 4.34 0.78 11.84
C PHE A 24 4.36 1.17 13.32
N ARG A 25 3.50 2.12 13.72
CA ARG A 25 3.40 2.62 15.10
C ARG A 25 1.97 3.02 15.46
N GLY A 26 1.69 3.18 16.74
CA GLY A 26 0.37 3.60 17.22
C GLY A 26 -0.68 2.48 17.20
N HIS A 27 -1.95 2.86 17.12
CA HIS A 27 -3.08 1.94 17.23
C HIS A 27 -3.02 0.84 16.16
N GLN A 28 -3.23 -0.41 16.61
CA GLN A 28 -3.26 -1.60 15.76
C GLN A 28 -2.03 -1.74 14.84
N ALA A 29 -0.85 -1.32 15.30
CA ALA A 29 0.35 -1.32 14.46
C ALA A 29 0.73 -2.73 13.98
N ARG A 30 0.57 -3.74 14.83
CA ARG A 30 0.85 -5.14 14.48
C ARG A 30 -0.15 -5.66 13.45
N GLU A 31 -1.43 -5.44 13.68
CA GLU A 31 -2.52 -5.89 12.80
C GLU A 31 -2.39 -5.22 11.43
N ARG A 32 -2.12 -3.92 11.38
CA ARG A 32 -1.89 -3.19 10.12
C ARG A 32 -0.65 -3.68 9.37
N PHE A 33 0.43 -3.95 10.09
CA PHE A 33 1.63 -4.54 9.50
C PHE A 33 1.35 -5.92 8.89
N GLU A 34 0.75 -6.83 9.68
CA GLU A 34 0.42 -8.20 9.24
C GLU A 34 -0.56 -8.18 8.06
N HIS A 35 -1.52 -7.27 8.07
CA HIS A 35 -2.50 -7.11 7.00
C HIS A 35 -1.87 -6.55 5.72
N GLU A 36 -1.03 -5.53 5.80
CA GLU A 36 -0.35 -5.00 4.62
C GLU A 36 0.60 -6.03 4.00
N VAL A 37 1.33 -6.79 4.82
CA VAL A 37 2.15 -7.91 4.35
C VAL A 37 1.29 -8.95 3.63
N LYS A 38 0.15 -9.33 4.22
CA LYS A 38 -0.78 -10.30 3.63
C LYS A 38 -1.31 -9.83 2.28
N VAL A 39 -1.79 -8.58 2.19
CA VAL A 39 -2.36 -8.03 0.95
C VAL A 39 -1.30 -7.94 -0.15
N LEU A 40 -0.09 -7.45 0.16
CA LEU A 40 0.98 -7.36 -0.83
C LEU A 40 1.45 -8.73 -1.31
N ARG A 41 1.52 -9.75 -0.44
CA ARG A 41 1.80 -11.13 -0.88
C ARG A 41 0.72 -11.69 -1.79
N HIS A 42 -0.55 -11.46 -1.46
CA HIS A 42 -1.67 -11.88 -2.32
C HIS A 42 -1.58 -11.24 -3.71
N LEU A 43 -1.29 -9.93 -3.77
CA LEU A 43 -1.13 -9.21 -5.04
C LEU A 43 0.08 -9.71 -5.85
N GLU A 44 1.19 -10.02 -5.19
CA GLU A 44 2.39 -10.60 -5.81
C GLU A 44 2.10 -11.98 -6.41
N GLU A 45 1.41 -12.86 -5.66
CA GLU A 45 0.99 -14.19 -6.14
C GLU A 45 0.08 -14.11 -7.36
N ARG A 46 -0.73 -13.05 -7.47
CA ARG A 46 -1.62 -12.77 -8.61
C ARG A 46 -0.92 -12.06 -9.77
N GLY A 47 0.38 -11.77 -9.66
CA GLY A 47 1.15 -11.10 -10.71
C GLY A 47 0.83 -9.61 -10.86
N CYS A 48 0.33 -8.95 -9.81
CA CYS A 48 0.12 -7.51 -9.80
C CYS A 48 1.47 -6.78 -9.74
N ASP A 49 1.81 -6.03 -10.79
CA ASP A 49 3.13 -5.41 -10.98
C ASP A 49 3.14 -3.88 -10.76
N PHE A 50 1.98 -3.30 -10.44
CA PHE A 50 1.78 -1.88 -10.14
C PHE A 50 1.59 -1.61 -8.64
N VAL A 51 2.18 -2.45 -7.79
CA VAL A 51 2.16 -2.33 -6.33
C VAL A 51 3.56 -2.62 -5.76
N PRO A 52 3.86 -2.20 -4.51
CA PRO A 52 5.14 -2.49 -3.89
C PRO A 52 5.39 -3.99 -3.74
N LYS A 53 6.57 -4.44 -4.13
CA LYS A 53 7.06 -5.81 -3.88
C LYS A 53 7.75 -5.86 -2.54
N ILE A 54 7.42 -6.87 -1.73
CA ILE A 54 8.05 -7.06 -0.42
C ILE A 54 9.47 -7.58 -0.60
N LEU A 55 10.44 -6.82 -0.10
CA LEU A 55 11.85 -7.22 -0.03
C LEU A 55 12.19 -7.83 1.34
N GLU A 56 11.61 -7.29 2.41
CA GLU A 56 11.80 -7.78 3.78
C GLU A 56 10.55 -7.46 4.63
N ALA A 57 10.19 -8.36 5.53
CA ALA A 57 9.17 -8.12 6.54
C ALA A 57 9.67 -8.62 7.89
N ASP A 58 9.79 -7.72 8.87
CA ASP A 58 10.23 -8.01 10.24
C ASP A 58 9.08 -7.76 11.23
N PRO A 59 8.40 -8.83 11.70
CA PRO A 59 7.30 -8.74 12.65
C PRO A 59 7.72 -8.35 14.07
N ALA A 60 9.00 -8.47 14.43
CA ALA A 60 9.49 -8.07 15.75
C ALA A 60 9.65 -6.54 15.81
N ARG A 61 10.11 -5.94 14.71
CA ARG A 61 10.29 -4.49 14.59
C ARG A 61 9.09 -3.76 13.99
N LEU A 62 8.08 -4.49 13.52
CA LEU A 62 6.97 -3.96 12.70
C LEU A 62 7.51 -3.14 11.52
N LEU A 63 8.50 -3.70 10.82
CA LEU A 63 9.20 -3.07 9.70
C LEU A 63 8.88 -3.82 8.42
N LEU A 64 8.40 -3.10 7.42
CA LEU A 64 8.20 -3.57 6.06
C LEU A 64 9.16 -2.84 5.13
N VAL A 65 9.94 -3.58 4.35
CA VAL A 65 10.82 -3.05 3.32
C VAL A 65 10.29 -3.47 1.96
N THR A 66 10.02 -2.51 1.10
CA THR A 66 9.55 -2.75 -0.27
C THR A 66 10.47 -2.12 -1.30
N ASP A 67 10.28 -2.50 -2.57
CA ASP A 67 10.81 -1.73 -3.69
C ASP A 67 10.15 -0.34 -3.80
N ASN A 68 10.68 0.47 -4.70
CA ASN A 68 10.23 1.83 -4.93
C ASN A 68 9.27 1.89 -6.12
N CYS A 69 8.02 2.26 -5.85
CA CYS A 69 6.99 2.46 -6.86
C CYS A 69 7.02 3.84 -7.55
N GLY A 70 8.15 4.55 -7.44
CA GLY A 70 8.36 5.85 -8.08
C GLY A 70 7.98 7.04 -7.22
N GLY A 71 7.91 8.22 -7.86
CA GLY A 71 7.65 9.49 -7.19
C GLY A 71 6.17 9.74 -6.95
N ARG A 72 5.86 10.64 -6.01
CA ARG A 72 4.49 11.11 -5.80
C ARG A 72 3.95 11.84 -7.03
N VAL A 73 2.65 11.73 -7.24
CA VAL A 73 1.92 12.42 -8.31
C VAL A 73 1.24 13.66 -7.74
N ASP A 74 1.58 14.84 -8.25
CA ASP A 74 1.00 16.11 -7.79
C ASP A 74 -0.34 16.42 -8.50
N HIS A 75 -0.47 15.97 -9.74
CA HIS A 75 -1.64 16.22 -10.58
C HIS A 75 -2.04 14.97 -11.35
N LEU A 76 -3.32 14.62 -11.25
CA LEU A 76 -3.97 13.57 -12.03
C LEU A 76 -5.42 13.99 -12.26
N ALA A 77 -5.96 13.69 -13.44
CA ALA A 77 -7.36 13.95 -13.72
C ALA A 77 -8.25 13.20 -12.70
N PRO A 78 -9.26 13.84 -12.10
CA PRO A 78 -10.08 13.23 -11.05
C PRO A 78 -10.71 11.89 -11.44
N GLU A 79 -11.02 11.73 -12.72
CA GLU A 79 -11.65 10.54 -13.30
C GLU A 79 -10.67 9.37 -13.38
N ARG A 80 -9.36 9.64 -13.50
CA ARG A 80 -8.31 8.62 -13.58
C ARG A 80 -8.01 7.96 -12.24
N ILE A 81 -8.26 8.66 -11.13
CA ILE A 81 -8.03 8.13 -9.78
C ILE A 81 -8.84 6.84 -9.56
N PRO A 82 -10.19 6.84 -9.67
CA PRO A 82 -10.97 5.62 -9.46
C PRO A 82 -10.65 4.53 -10.49
N GLU A 83 -10.34 4.88 -11.75
CA GLU A 83 -9.93 3.90 -12.77
C GLU A 83 -8.69 3.11 -12.36
N ILE A 84 -7.66 3.80 -11.84
CA ILE A 84 -6.42 3.16 -11.38
C ILE A 84 -6.70 2.22 -10.21
N PHE A 85 -7.50 2.65 -9.23
CA PHE A 85 -7.85 1.80 -8.09
C PHE A 85 -8.73 0.61 -8.46
N ALA A 86 -9.62 0.76 -9.45
CA ALA A 86 -10.48 -0.33 -9.92
C ALA A 86 -9.67 -1.47 -10.56
N GLU A 87 -8.48 -1.20 -11.10
CA GLU A 87 -7.60 -2.24 -11.65
C GLU A 87 -7.23 -3.31 -10.60
N LEU A 88 -7.13 -2.95 -9.32
CA LEU A 88 -6.83 -3.88 -8.22
C LEU A 88 -7.90 -4.94 -8.02
N GLU A 89 -9.15 -4.66 -8.38
CA GLU A 89 -10.25 -5.61 -8.16
C GLU A 89 -10.08 -6.86 -9.04
N ASN A 90 -9.44 -6.72 -10.21
CA ASN A 90 -9.06 -7.86 -11.06
C ASN A 90 -8.04 -8.80 -10.39
N TYR A 91 -7.32 -8.30 -9.39
CA TYR A 91 -6.36 -9.05 -8.60
C TYR A 91 -6.95 -9.51 -7.25
N GLY A 92 -8.23 -9.25 -6.99
CA GLY A 92 -8.92 -9.66 -5.76
C GLY A 92 -8.72 -8.70 -4.59
N VAL A 93 -8.39 -7.43 -4.82
CA VAL A 93 -8.14 -6.44 -3.74
C VAL A 93 -8.88 -5.13 -3.99
N ARG A 94 -9.38 -4.51 -2.92
CA ARG A 94 -9.92 -3.13 -2.93
C ARG A 94 -9.15 -2.26 -1.92
N HIS A 95 -8.60 -1.12 -2.34
CA HIS A 95 -7.65 -0.32 -1.53
C HIS A 95 -8.26 0.40 -0.31
N GLU A 96 -9.58 0.59 -0.26
CA GLU A 96 -10.32 1.30 0.81
C GLU A 96 -9.97 2.79 1.03
N ASP A 97 -8.87 3.30 0.48
CA ASP A 97 -8.41 4.69 0.59
C ASP A 97 -8.00 5.28 -0.79
N PRO A 98 -8.93 5.39 -1.76
CA PRO A 98 -8.62 5.71 -3.16
C PRO A 98 -8.34 7.21 -3.39
N PHE A 99 -7.25 7.72 -2.82
CA PHE A 99 -6.81 9.11 -2.95
C PHE A 99 -5.48 9.22 -3.68
N LEU A 100 -5.27 10.36 -4.37
CA LEU A 100 -4.04 10.66 -5.12
C LEU A 100 -2.74 10.46 -4.33
N ARG A 101 -2.75 10.69 -3.01
CA ARG A 101 -1.58 10.51 -2.13
C ARG A 101 -1.04 9.07 -2.09
N ASN A 102 -1.87 8.10 -2.47
CA ASN A 102 -1.55 6.68 -2.51
C ASN A 102 -1.26 6.20 -3.95
N ILE A 103 -1.16 7.14 -4.91
CA ILE A 103 -0.72 6.89 -6.28
C ILE A 103 0.69 7.46 -6.45
N THR A 104 1.59 6.62 -6.95
CA THR A 104 2.94 7.01 -7.36
C THR A 104 3.14 6.75 -8.85
N TYR A 105 4.16 7.37 -9.44
CA TYR A 105 4.50 7.18 -10.85
C TYR A 105 5.92 6.64 -11.00
N ARG A 106 6.01 5.41 -11.50
CA ARG A 106 7.28 4.72 -11.76
C ARG A 106 7.75 5.05 -13.17
N ARG A 107 8.83 5.85 -13.25
CA ARG A 107 9.36 6.35 -14.52
C ARG A 107 10.02 5.30 -15.40
N SER A 108 10.49 4.19 -14.84
CA SER A 108 11.23 3.16 -15.58
C SER A 108 10.38 2.45 -16.63
N ASP A 109 9.09 2.29 -16.37
CA ASP A 109 8.11 1.63 -17.25
C ASP A 109 6.87 2.49 -17.53
N GLY A 110 6.85 3.72 -17.03
CA GLY A 110 5.78 4.69 -17.28
C GLY A 110 4.45 4.32 -16.62
N ARG A 111 4.46 3.56 -15.51
CA ARG A 111 3.25 3.02 -14.87
C ARG A 111 2.88 3.74 -13.58
N PHE A 112 1.58 3.98 -13.39
CA PHE A 112 1.04 4.38 -12.09
C PHE A 112 1.02 3.18 -11.17
N CYS A 113 1.48 3.36 -9.94
CA CYS A 113 1.49 2.34 -8.91
C CYS A 113 0.64 2.78 -7.72
N ILE A 114 0.07 1.81 -7.01
CA ILE A 114 -0.74 2.04 -5.83
C ILE A 114 0.05 1.58 -4.61
N ILE A 115 0.06 2.38 -3.54
CA ILE A 115 0.81 2.12 -2.30
C ILE A 115 -0.11 2.21 -1.07
N ASP A 116 0.37 1.78 0.10
CA ASP A 116 -0.31 1.93 1.40
C ASP A 116 -1.57 1.05 1.54
N PHE A 117 -1.39 -0.27 1.69
CA PHE A 117 -2.49 -1.27 1.68
C PHE A 117 -3.00 -1.68 3.07
N GLU A 118 -2.61 -0.97 4.12
CA GLU A 118 -2.87 -1.37 5.52
C GLU A 118 -4.35 -1.49 5.90
N TYR A 119 -5.27 -0.95 5.09
CA TYR A 119 -6.73 -1.06 5.26
C TYR A 119 -7.46 -1.75 4.11
N ALA A 120 -6.74 -2.25 3.11
CA ALA A 120 -7.34 -2.82 1.92
C ALA A 120 -8.22 -4.04 2.27
N THR A 121 -9.22 -4.31 1.43
CA THR A 121 -10.10 -5.47 1.54
C THR A 121 -9.67 -6.53 0.55
N LEU A 122 -9.45 -7.76 1.03
CA LEU A 122 -9.33 -8.93 0.15
C LEU A 122 -10.73 -9.33 -0.32
N LEU A 123 -10.93 -9.43 -1.63
CA LEU A 123 -12.23 -9.73 -2.26
C LEU A 123 -12.43 -11.23 -2.51
N ASP A 124 -11.35 -12.01 -2.51
CA ASP A 124 -11.41 -13.44 -2.75
C ASP A 124 -10.40 -14.23 -1.87
N GLY A 125 -10.42 -15.55 -2.03
CA GLY A 125 -9.60 -16.46 -1.24
C GLY A 125 -10.12 -16.70 0.19
N PRO A 126 -9.33 -17.38 1.04
CA PRO A 126 -9.74 -17.75 2.40
C PRO A 126 -9.94 -16.57 3.36
N HIS A 127 -9.55 -15.36 2.92
CA HIS A 127 -9.63 -14.13 3.70
C HIS A 127 -10.56 -13.09 3.05
N ALA A 128 -11.42 -13.53 2.12
CA ALA A 128 -12.41 -12.67 1.49
C ALA A 128 -13.26 -11.92 2.54
N GLY A 129 -13.44 -10.62 2.34
CA GLY A 129 -14.16 -9.73 3.25
C GLY A 129 -13.36 -9.23 4.46
N GLN A 130 -12.10 -9.67 4.66
CA GLN A 130 -11.25 -9.11 5.71
C GLN A 130 -10.76 -7.71 5.33
N SER A 131 -11.14 -6.73 6.14
CA SER A 131 -10.62 -5.36 6.10
C SER A 131 -10.36 -4.87 7.53
N LEU A 132 -9.30 -4.08 7.71
CA LEU A 132 -9.06 -3.36 8.96
C LEU A 132 -9.70 -1.97 8.98
N LYS A 133 -10.46 -1.60 7.95
CA LYS A 133 -11.18 -0.34 7.93
C LYS A 133 -12.16 -0.32 9.11
N PRO A 134 -12.05 0.66 10.04
CA PRO A 134 -13.02 0.76 11.11
C PRO A 134 -14.41 0.96 10.52
N PRO A 135 -15.46 0.34 11.10
CA PRO A 135 -16.83 0.61 10.68
C PRO A 135 -17.10 2.11 10.77
N PRO A 136 -17.93 2.67 9.88
CA PRO A 136 -18.36 4.06 10.04
C PRO A 136 -18.94 4.22 11.44
N PRO A 137 -18.65 5.34 12.14
CA PRO A 137 -19.30 5.61 13.42
C PRO A 137 -20.82 5.57 13.20
N ASP A 138 -21.55 4.85 14.06
CA ASP A 138 -23.01 4.77 14.00
C ASP A 138 -23.59 6.19 13.81
N ALA A 139 -24.35 6.39 12.73
CA ALA A 139 -24.94 7.66 12.34
C ALA A 139 -26.15 8.03 13.20
#